data_AF-A0AAD3D984-F1
#
_entry.id   AF-A0AAD3D984-F1
#
_cell.length_a   1.000
_cell.length_b   1.000
_cell.length_c   1.000
_cell.angle_alpha   90.00
_cell.angle_beta   90.00
_cell.angle_gamma   90.00
#
_symmetry.space_group_name_H-M   'P 1'
#
loop_
_entity.id
_entity.type
_entity.pdbx_description
1 polymer ?
#
loop_
_entity_poly.entity_id
_entity_poly.type
_entity_poly.pdbx_seq_one_letter_code
_entity_poly.pdbx_strand_id
1 'polypeptide(L)'
;MSNYQQYCLTRPIQSSIVMGAVFSGIDAMQYGIRNVTPKSVAMNMGFIYMYNAIQCPMAEIHGRESSLHNFVAAGTIGYLGVTSNRLGIPFVDPYSLYKFRPLTPGGVAFVVYGGIGFALATLGGKKP
;
A
#
# COMPACT_ATOMS: atom_id res chain seq x y z
N MET A 1 -19.01 12.80 -12.46
CA MET A 1 -17.61 12.74 -11.99
C MET A 1 -16.91 14.00 -12.47
N SER A 2 -16.21 14.70 -11.59
CA SER A 2 -15.35 15.83 -11.99
C SER A 2 -14.27 15.34 -12.97
N ASN A 3 -13.88 16.15 -13.97
CA ASN A 3 -12.76 15.81 -14.88
C ASN A 3 -11.48 15.43 -14.12
N TYR A 4 -11.28 16.03 -12.94
CA TYR A 4 -10.16 15.73 -12.04
C TYR A 4 -10.21 14.28 -11.52
N GLN A 5 -11.38 13.80 -11.10
CA GLN A 5 -11.56 12.44 -10.59
C GLN A 5 -11.31 11.38 -11.67
N GLN A 6 -11.79 11.60 -12.89
CA GLN A 6 -11.53 10.69 -14.00
C GLN A 6 -10.03 10.62 -14.31
N TYR A 7 -9.35 11.76 -14.37
CA TYR A 7 -7.90 11.80 -14.60
C TYR A 7 -7.12 11.11 -13.47
N CYS A 8 -7.49 11.36 -12.22
CA CYS A 8 -6.81 10.79 -11.06
C CYS A 8 -6.99 9.27 -10.93
N LEU A 9 -8.16 8.73 -11.31
CA LEU A 9 -8.44 7.28 -11.26
C LEU A 9 -7.87 6.52 -12.47
N THR A 10 -7.76 7.15 -13.65
CA THR A 10 -7.27 6.48 -14.86
C THR A 10 -5.75 6.44 -14.94
N ARG A 11 -5.06 7.51 -14.51
CA ARG A 11 -3.60 7.60 -14.49
C ARG A 11 -2.89 6.43 -13.77
N PRO A 12 -3.34 5.96 -12.59
CA PRO A 12 -2.66 4.88 -11.88
C PRO A 12 -2.92 3.49 -12.44
N ILE A 13 -3.83 3.30 -13.40
CA ILE A 13 -4.11 1.97 -13.97
C ILE A 13 -2.82 1.38 -14.56
N GLN A 14 -2.11 2.17 -15.36
CA GLN A 14 -0.87 1.72 -16.00
C GLN A 14 0.24 1.43 -14.99
N SER A 15 0.45 2.34 -14.02
CA SER A 15 1.48 2.13 -13.00
C SER A 15 1.16 0.94 -12.09
N SER A 16 -0.12 0.66 -11.84
CA SER A 16 -0.57 -0.47 -11.03
C SER A 16 -0.38 -1.80 -11.73
N ILE A 17 -0.58 -1.86 -13.04
CA ILE A 17 -0.30 -3.05 -13.85
C ILE A 17 1.20 -3.33 -13.85
N VAL A 18 2.03 -2.32 -14.17
CA VAL A 18 3.48 -2.47 -14.26
C VAL A 18 4.05 -2.90 -12.91
N MET A 19 3.74 -2.15 -11.85
CA MET A 19 4.28 -2.45 -10.53
C MET A 19 3.66 -3.74 -9.94
N GLY A 20 2.40 -4.05 -10.26
CA GLY A 20 1.76 -5.29 -9.85
C GLY A 20 2.41 -6.52 -10.48
N ALA A 21 2.84 -6.39 -11.74
CA ALA A 21 3.65 -7.42 -12.41
C ALA A 21 5.03 -7.57 -11.76
N VAL A 22 5.69 -6.46 -11.40
CA VAL A 22 6.97 -6.49 -10.67
C VAL A 22 6.83 -7.21 -9.32
N PHE A 23 5.85 -6.83 -8.50
CA PHE A 23 5.63 -7.49 -7.20
C PHE A 23 5.25 -8.96 -7.35
N SER A 24 4.47 -9.31 -8.38
CA SER A 24 4.19 -10.71 -8.69
C SER A 24 5.45 -11.49 -9.09
N GLY A 25 6.38 -10.85 -9.79
CA GLY A 25 7.70 -11.42 -10.09
C GLY A 25 8.56 -11.61 -8.84
N ILE A 26 8.53 -10.65 -7.91
CA ILE A 26 9.21 -10.78 -6.61
C ILE A 26 8.61 -11.93 -5.80
N ASP A 27 7.28 -12.06 -5.75
CA ASP A 27 6.60 -13.17 -5.09
C ASP A 27 7.00 -14.52 -5.73
N ALA A 28 7.12 -14.56 -7.05
CA ALA A 28 7.59 -15.73 -7.79
C ALA A 28 9.01 -16.15 -7.38
N MET A 29 9.89 -15.16 -7.16
CA MET A 29 11.28 -15.39 -6.76
C MET A 29 11.40 -15.80 -5.29
N GLN A 30 10.61 -15.19 -4.40
CA GLN A 30 10.70 -15.44 -2.95
C GLN A 30 9.97 -16.72 -2.51
N TYR A 31 8.79 -16.97 -3.07
CA TYR A 31 7.91 -18.07 -2.64
C TYR A 31 7.77 -19.17 -3.71
N GLY A 32 8.41 -19.00 -4.87
CA GLY A 32 8.35 -19.94 -5.98
C GLY A 32 7.14 -19.71 -6.90
N ILE A 33 7.32 -20.05 -8.19
CA ILE A 33 6.32 -19.84 -9.25
C ILE A 33 4.97 -20.51 -8.96
N ARG A 34 4.95 -21.59 -8.17
CA ARG A 34 3.74 -22.33 -7.80
C ARG A 34 2.80 -21.53 -6.89
N ASN A 35 3.31 -20.53 -6.19
CA ASN A 35 2.51 -19.65 -5.34
C ASN A 35 1.98 -18.41 -6.09
N VAL A 36 2.41 -18.19 -7.34
CA VAL A 36 1.90 -17.13 -8.20
C VAL A 36 0.65 -17.65 -8.92
N THR A 37 -0.50 -17.23 -8.41
CA THR A 37 -1.80 -17.54 -9.02
C THR A 37 -2.33 -16.30 -9.74
N PRO A 38 -3.22 -16.43 -10.74
CA PRO A 38 -3.87 -15.27 -11.34
C PRO A 38 -4.54 -14.36 -10.29
N LYS A 39 -5.03 -14.98 -9.21
CA LYS A 39 -5.58 -14.28 -8.05
C LYS A 39 -4.54 -13.44 -7.31
N SER A 40 -3.32 -13.96 -7.08
CA SER A 40 -2.27 -13.19 -6.40
C SER A 40 -1.77 -12.02 -7.25
N VAL A 41 -1.63 -12.21 -8.55
CA VAL A 41 -1.28 -11.14 -9.49
C VAL A 41 -2.33 -10.04 -9.50
N ALA A 42 -3.62 -10.41 -9.61
CA ALA A 42 -4.72 -9.46 -9.58
C ALA A 42 -4.80 -8.69 -8.26
N MET A 43 -4.49 -9.36 -7.15
CA MET A 43 -4.41 -8.70 -5.84
C MET A 43 -3.26 -7.70 -5.77
N ASN A 44 -2.06 -8.04 -6.24
CA ASN A 44 -0.92 -7.12 -6.25
C ASN A 44 -1.23 -5.87 -7.09
N MET A 45 -1.81 -6.05 -8.28
CA MET A 45 -2.28 -4.94 -9.12
C MET A 45 -3.37 -4.11 -8.41
N GLY A 46 -4.36 -4.77 -7.82
CA GLY A 46 -5.46 -4.14 -7.10
C GLY A 46 -4.99 -3.35 -5.88
N PHE A 47 -4.02 -3.85 -5.13
CA PHE A 47 -3.43 -3.15 -3.99
C PHE A 47 -2.74 -1.86 -4.41
N ILE A 48 -1.96 -1.89 -5.49
CA ILE A 48 -1.27 -0.70 -5.98
C ILE A 48 -2.27 0.29 -6.58
N TYR A 49 -3.31 -0.20 -7.25
CA TYR A 49 -4.38 0.66 -7.73
C TYR A 49 -5.10 1.34 -6.57
N MET A 50 -5.47 0.58 -5.53
CA MET A 50 -6.12 1.11 -4.34
C MET A 50 -5.25 2.16 -3.63
N TYR A 51 -3.93 1.94 -3.57
CA TYR A 51 -2.97 2.89 -2.98
C TYR A 51 -3.04 4.26 -3.65
N ASN A 52 -3.11 4.28 -4.98
CA ASN A 52 -3.19 5.51 -5.74
C ASN A 52 -4.61 6.09 -5.70
N ALA A 53 -5.65 5.25 -5.77
CA ALA A 53 -7.04 5.66 -5.79
C ALA A 53 -7.47 6.34 -4.47
N ILE A 54 -6.99 5.86 -3.31
CA ILE A 54 -7.27 6.46 -2.00
C ILE A 54 -6.68 7.88 -1.87
N GLN A 55 -5.61 8.20 -2.60
CA GLN A 55 -5.00 9.53 -2.57
C GLN A 55 -5.80 10.57 -3.37
N CYS A 56 -6.60 10.15 -4.35
CA CYS A 56 -7.39 11.06 -5.19
C CYS A 56 -8.38 11.95 -4.42
N PRO A 57 -9.27 11.43 -3.55
CA PRO A 57 -10.17 12.30 -2.78
C PRO A 57 -9.40 13.20 -1.82
N MET A 58 -8.29 12.74 -1.26
CA MET A 58 -7.49 13.53 -0.32
C MET A 58 -6.79 14.70 -1.02
N ALA A 59 -6.28 14.47 -2.23
CA ALA A 59 -5.71 15.51 -3.08
C ALA A 59 -6.76 16.51 -3.60
N GLU A 60 -7.98 16.04 -3.89
CA GLU A 60 -9.11 16.90 -4.30
C GLU A 60 -9.53 17.83 -3.14
N ILE A 61 -9.65 17.31 -1.92
CA ILE A 61 -10.04 18.09 -0.73
C ILE A 61 -8.95 19.09 -0.33
N HIS A 62 -7.68 18.69 -0.36
CA HIS A 62 -6.57 19.54 0.12
C HIS A 62 -5.91 20.38 -0.97
N GLY A 63 -6.27 20.18 -2.25
CA GLY A 63 -5.68 20.87 -3.40
C GLY A 63 -4.19 20.60 -3.62
N ARG A 64 -3.59 19.63 -2.93
CA ARG A 64 -2.15 19.31 -2.98
C ARG A 64 -1.87 17.83 -2.80
N GLU A 65 -0.80 17.35 -3.42
CA GLU A 65 -0.22 16.05 -3.07
C GLU A 65 0.62 16.18 -1.80
N SER A 66 0.24 15.44 -0.75
CA SER A 66 0.93 15.44 0.55
C SER A 66 1.55 14.08 0.86
N SER A 67 2.68 14.10 1.57
CA SER A 67 3.28 12.88 2.15
C SER A 67 2.39 12.25 3.21
N LEU A 68 1.50 13.02 3.87
CA LEU A 68 0.48 12.49 4.78
C LEU A 68 -0.57 11.67 4.04
N HIS A 69 -0.92 12.01 2.80
CA HIS A 69 -1.81 11.17 1.99
C HIS A 69 -1.16 9.81 1.69
N ASN A 70 0.15 9.79 1.52
CA ASN A 70 0.92 8.56 1.30
C ASN A 70 1.06 7.76 2.60
N PHE A 71 1.21 8.44 3.76
CA PHE A 71 1.12 7.80 5.07
C PHE A 71 -0.21 7.08 5.28
N VAL A 72 -1.33 7.79 5.08
CA VAL A 72 -2.66 7.22 5.31
C VAL A 72 -2.97 6.11 4.29
N ALA A 73 -2.62 6.31 3.01
CA ALA A 73 -2.83 5.29 1.98
C ALA A 73 -1.99 4.02 2.23
N ALA A 74 -0.68 4.18 2.48
CA ALA A 74 0.20 3.04 2.75
C ALA A 74 -0.16 2.34 4.07
N GLY A 75 -0.49 3.11 5.11
CA GLY A 75 -0.93 2.57 6.38
C GLY A 75 -2.23 1.77 6.26
N THR A 76 -3.23 2.31 5.56
CA THR A 76 -4.52 1.61 5.37
C THR A 76 -4.33 0.30 4.61
N ILE A 77 -3.48 0.30 3.58
CA ILE A 77 -3.20 -0.90 2.80
C ILE A 77 -2.37 -1.92 3.58
N GLY A 78 -1.37 -1.46 4.32
CA GLY A 78 -0.59 -2.29 5.24
C GLY A 78 -1.46 -2.95 6.29
N TYR A 79 -2.36 -2.18 6.91
CA TYR A 79 -3.38 -2.69 7.83
C TYR A 79 -4.18 -3.82 7.18
N LEU A 80 -4.80 -3.56 6.01
CA LEU A 80 -5.65 -4.52 5.33
C LEU A 80 -4.89 -5.78 4.89
N GLY A 81 -3.66 -5.62 4.39
CA GLY A 81 -2.83 -6.74 3.95
C GLY A 81 -2.41 -7.64 5.12
N VAL A 82 -2.07 -7.05 6.27
CA VAL A 82 -1.69 -7.80 7.48
C VAL A 82 -2.90 -8.45 8.13
N THR A 83 -4.04 -7.75 8.25
CA THR A 83 -5.27 -8.36 8.79
C THR A 83 -5.82 -9.47 7.90
N SER A 84 -5.51 -9.45 6.60
CA SER A 84 -5.89 -10.51 5.66
C SER A 84 -4.88 -11.65 5.59
N ASN A 85 -3.85 -11.67 6.44
CA ASN A 85 -2.73 -12.63 6.42
C ASN A 85 -2.04 -12.72 5.04
N ARG A 86 -2.01 -11.62 4.30
CA ARG A 86 -1.37 -11.52 2.98
C ARG A 86 -0.01 -10.85 3.03
N LEU A 87 0.21 -10.00 4.02
CA LEU A 87 1.45 -9.28 4.25
C LEU A 87 1.95 -9.56 5.67
N GLY A 88 3.27 -9.67 5.82
CA GLY A 88 3.92 -9.59 7.13
C GLY A 88 4.17 -8.13 7.51
N ILE A 89 4.50 -7.87 8.77
CA ILE A 89 4.93 -6.53 9.20
C ILE A 89 6.46 -6.48 9.10
N PRO A 90 7.04 -5.63 8.24
CA PRO A 90 8.49 -5.52 8.16
C PRO A 90 9.05 -4.89 9.45
N PHE A 91 10.26 -5.29 9.85
CA PHE A 91 10.97 -4.76 11.02
C PHE A 91 10.30 -5.01 12.39
N VAL A 92 9.29 -5.88 12.46
CA VAL A 92 8.61 -6.25 13.71
C VAL A 92 8.67 -7.76 13.87
N ASP A 93 9.21 -8.23 14.99
CA ASP A 93 9.16 -9.63 15.35
C ASP A 93 7.71 -10.03 15.74
N PRO A 94 7.08 -11.01 15.08
CA PRO A 94 5.76 -11.48 15.45
C PRO A 94 5.64 -11.86 16.94
N TYR A 95 6.73 -12.31 17.58
CA TYR A 95 6.71 -12.65 19.01
C TYR A 95 6.46 -11.42 19.91
N SER A 96 6.85 -10.22 19.46
CA SER A 96 6.58 -8.97 20.17
C SER A 96 5.09 -8.61 20.16
N LEU A 97 4.37 -8.94 19.09
CA LEU A 97 2.92 -8.74 18.99
C LEU A 97 2.15 -9.71 19.90
N TYR A 98 2.65 -10.93 20.08
CA TYR A 98 2.08 -11.90 21.02
C TYR A 98 2.36 -11.54 22.48
N LYS A 99 3.52 -10.94 22.77
CA LYS A 99 3.91 -10.54 24.13
C LYS A 99 3.16 -9.29 24.62
N PHE A 100 2.88 -8.34 23.73
CA PHE A 100 2.18 -7.10 24.07
C PHE A 100 0.76 -7.10 23.51
N ARG A 101 -0.17 -7.64 24.31
CA ARG A 101 -1.60 -7.77 24.00
C ARG A 101 -2.34 -6.48 23.55
N PRO A 102 -1.98 -5.25 23.96
CA PRO A 102 -2.63 -4.05 23.42
C PRO A 102 -2.19 -3.69 21.98
N LEU A 103 -1.11 -4.29 21.46
CA LEU A 103 -0.66 -4.05 20.08
C LEU A 103 -1.41 -4.99 19.14
N THR A 104 -2.35 -4.43 18.38
CA THR A 104 -3.01 -5.18 17.30
C THR A 104 -2.09 -5.26 16.07
N PRO A 105 -1.95 -6.42 15.42
CA PRO A 105 -1.12 -6.56 14.22
C PRO A 105 -1.50 -5.56 13.13
N GLY A 106 -2.81 -5.29 12.96
CA GLY A 106 -3.30 -4.29 12.03
C GLY A 106 -2.80 -2.88 12.39
N GLY A 107 -2.92 -2.44 13.64
CA GLY A 107 -2.48 -1.11 14.06
C GLY A 107 -0.98 -0.89 13.88
N VAL A 108 -0.17 -1.90 14.20
CA VAL A 108 1.28 -1.86 13.97
C VAL A 108 1.59 -1.81 12.47
N ALA A 109 0.89 -2.61 11.66
CA ALA A 109 1.02 -2.57 10.21
C ALA A 109 0.70 -1.20 9.63
N PHE A 110 -0.36 -0.55 10.12
CA PHE A 110 -0.73 0.81 9.70
C PHE A 110 0.42 1.79 9.92
N VAL A 111 1.03 1.76 11.10
CA VAL A 111 2.13 2.67 11.45
C VAL A 111 3.39 2.37 10.65
N VAL A 112 3.77 1.09 10.50
CA VAL A 112 4.99 0.70 9.79
C VAL A 112 4.86 0.99 8.30
N TYR A 113 3.81 0.51 7.64
CA TYR A 113 3.59 0.76 6.22
C TYR A 113 3.29 2.24 5.94
N GLY A 114 2.54 2.90 6.82
CA GLY A 114 2.32 4.34 6.74
C GLY A 114 3.63 5.11 6.83
N GLY A 115 4.50 4.76 7.78
CA GLY A 115 5.82 5.36 7.95
C GLY A 115 6.71 5.18 6.72
N ILE A 116 6.71 3.98 6.12
CA ILE A 116 7.41 3.72 4.85
C ILE A 116 6.85 4.60 3.73
N GLY A 117 5.52 4.67 3.59
CA GLY A 117 4.85 5.51 2.59
C GLY A 117 5.14 7.00 2.78
N PHE A 118 5.15 7.48 4.02
CA PHE A 118 5.52 8.84 4.38
C PHE A 118 6.97 9.13 4.01
N ALA A 119 7.89 8.27 4.43
CA ALA A 119 9.31 8.42 4.15
C ALA A 119 9.57 8.47 2.64
N LEU A 120 9.04 7.51 1.88
CA LEU A 120 9.18 7.47 0.42
C LEU A 120 8.56 8.70 -0.26
N ALA A 121 7.41 9.18 0.23
CA ALA A 121 6.78 10.37 -0.30
C ALA A 121 7.59 11.65 -0.01
N THR A 122 8.12 11.79 1.21
CA THR A 122 8.99 12.92 1.56
C THR A 122 10.30 12.91 0.79
N LEU A 123 10.94 11.74 0.63
CA LEU A 123 12.12 11.56 -0.20
C LEU A 123 11.83 11.81 -1.70
N GLY A 124 10.61 11.51 -2.14
CA GLY A 124 10.09 11.84 -3.46
C GLY A 124 9.69 13.33 -3.62
N GLY A 125 9.97 14.19 -2.64
CA GLY A 125 9.72 15.63 -2.71
C GLY A 125 8.30 16.07 -2.36
N LYS A 126 7.43 15.16 -1.90
CA LYS A 126 6.07 15.53 -1.44
C LYS A 126 6.16 16.21 -0.08
N LYS A 127 5.47 17.34 0.06
CA LYS A 127 5.41 18.11 1.31
C LYS A 127 4.47 17.43 2.31
N PRO A 128 4.73 17.52 3.62
CA PRO A 128 3.74 17.17 4.64
C PRO A 128 2.48 18.03 4.53
#